data_AF-A0A0P9D222-F1
#
_entry.id   AF-A0A0P9D222-F1
#
_cell.length_a   1.000
_cell.length_b   1.000
_cell.length_c   1.000
_cell.angle_alpha   90.00
_cell.angle_beta   90.00
_cell.angle_gamma   90.00
#
_symmetry.space_group_name_H-M   'P 1'
#
loop_
_entity.id
_entity.type
_entity.pdbx_description
1 polymer ?
#
loop_
_entity_poly.entity_id
_entity_poly.type
_entity_poly.pdbx_seq_one_letter_code
_entity_poly.pdbx_strand_id
1 'polypeptide(L)'
;MRTTSKNLIWLGIALILVTGLVHFIDAPDAFEEVTYKGLLFVANGIGAIVAAYGIWKNERWGWALGLVIAAASFAAYVASRTVGLPQLPAEPDEWLEPPGVVSLVAEGLFTILA
;
A
#
# COMPACT_ATOMS: atom_id res chain seq x y z
N MET A 1 14.21 -24.34 -6.86
CA MET A 1 13.80 -23.16 -6.08
C MET A 1 14.66 -21.99 -6.52
N ARG A 2 14.11 -20.93 -7.14
CA ARG A 2 14.91 -19.74 -7.48
C ARG A 2 15.32 -19.08 -6.16
N THR A 3 16.63 -18.96 -5.91
CA THR A 3 17.15 -18.15 -4.81
C THR A 3 16.93 -16.69 -5.16
N THR A 4 15.91 -16.06 -4.56
CA THR A 4 15.68 -14.63 -4.69
C THR A 4 16.92 -13.89 -4.20
N SER A 5 17.41 -12.91 -4.96
CA SER A 5 18.61 -12.18 -4.56
C SER A 5 18.35 -11.41 -3.26
N LYS A 6 19.34 -11.32 -2.37
CA LYS A 6 19.21 -10.58 -1.10
C LYS A 6 18.79 -9.12 -1.34
N ASN A 7 19.26 -8.53 -2.44
CA ASN A 7 18.93 -7.15 -2.80
C ASN A 7 17.44 -7.01 -3.14
N LEU A 8 16.85 -7.97 -3.85
CA LEU A 8 15.42 -7.96 -4.17
C LEU A 8 14.55 -8.17 -2.93
N ILE A 9 15.00 -9.01 -1.98
CA ILE A 9 14.31 -9.19 -0.68
C ILE A 9 14.25 -7.85 0.07
N TRP A 10 15.40 -7.19 0.24
CA TRP A 10 15.45 -5.91 0.95
C TRP A 10 14.71 -4.79 0.21
N LEU A 11 14.77 -4.78 -1.12
CA LEU A 11 14.00 -3.84 -1.92
C LEU A 11 12.49 -4.04 -1.73
N GLY A 12 12.00 -5.28 -1.78
CA GLY A 12 10.59 -5.60 -1.55
C GLY A 12 10.12 -5.20 -0.15
N ILE A 13 10.94 -5.48 0.87
CA ILE A 13 10.67 -5.05 2.25
C ILE A 13 10.60 -3.52 2.35
N ALA A 14 11.57 -2.81 1.76
CA ALA A 14 11.58 -1.35 1.81
C ALA A 14 10.35 -0.75 1.13
N LEU A 15 10.00 -1.23 -0.07
CA LEU A 15 8.86 -0.74 -0.83
C LEU A 15 7.54 -0.96 -0.07
N ILE A 16 7.29 -2.18 0.43
CA ILE A 16 6.03 -2.46 1.14
C ILE A 16 5.94 -1.70 2.47
N LEU A 17 7.05 -1.50 3.17
CA LEU A 17 7.07 -0.70 4.41
C LEU A 17 6.85 0.79 4.15
N VAL A 18 7.33 1.33 3.02
CA VAL A 18 7.00 2.70 2.61
C VAL A 18 5.51 2.84 2.34
N THR A 19 4.89 1.90 1.60
CA THR A 19 3.44 1.84 1.42
C THR A 19 2.72 1.86 2.76
N GLY A 20 3.07 0.95 3.68
CA GLY A 20 2.43 0.88 4.98
C GLY A 20 2.61 2.13 5.86
N LEU A 21 3.79 2.76 5.80
CA LEU A 21 4.08 3.99 6.54
C LEU A 21 3.21 5.16 6.08
N VAL A 22 3.08 5.36 4.76
CA VAL A 22 2.23 6.42 4.20
C VAL A 22 0.78 6.24 4.66
N HIS A 23 0.25 5.02 4.59
CA HIS A 23 -1.12 4.75 5.04
C HIS A 23 -1.29 4.99 6.55
N PHE A 24 -0.29 4.68 7.38
CA PHE A 24 -0.37 5.03 8.80
C PHE A 24 -0.32 6.53 9.06
N ILE A 25 0.45 7.28 8.27
CA ILE A 25 0.50 8.75 8.37
C ILE A 25 -0.85 9.36 8.01
N ASP A 26 -1.52 8.85 6.96
CA ASP A 26 -2.80 9.40 6.49
C ASP A 26 -4.01 8.87 7.29
N ALA A 27 -3.83 7.83 8.12
CA ALA A 27 -4.92 7.20 8.85
C ALA A 27 -5.70 8.14 9.80
N PRO A 28 -5.07 9.02 10.59
CA PRO A 28 -5.79 9.95 11.46
C PRO A 28 -6.76 10.86 10.68
N ASP A 29 -6.27 11.50 9.61
CA ASP A 29 -7.09 12.38 8.75
C ASP A 29 -8.23 11.58 8.11
N ALA A 30 -7.95 10.35 7.66
CA ALA A 30 -8.97 9.46 7.13
C ALA A 30 -10.06 9.06 8.15
N PHE A 31 -9.74 8.98 9.44
CA PHE A 31 -10.75 8.77 10.49
C PHE A 31 -11.64 9.99 10.71
N GLU A 32 -11.14 11.20 10.46
CA GLU A 32 -11.93 12.44 10.52
C GLU A 32 -12.91 12.55 9.34
N GLU A 33 -12.54 12.02 8.18
CA GLU A 33 -13.43 11.96 7.00
C GLU A 33 -14.51 10.88 7.13
N VAL A 34 -14.10 9.61 7.23
CA VAL A 34 -15.02 8.47 7.39
C VAL A 34 -14.30 7.27 8.02
N THR A 35 -14.90 6.70 9.07
CA THR A 35 -14.25 5.69 9.91
C THR A 35 -13.70 4.49 9.14
N TYR A 36 -14.39 4.02 8.09
CA TYR A 36 -13.92 2.84 7.36
C TYR A 36 -12.65 3.13 6.54
N LYS A 37 -12.44 4.37 6.05
CA LYS A 37 -11.22 4.76 5.33
C LYS A 37 -10.01 4.67 6.26
N GLY A 38 -10.13 5.23 7.46
CA GLY A 38 -9.11 5.10 8.51
C GLY A 38 -8.81 3.64 8.88
N LEU A 39 -9.84 2.79 9.02
CA LEU A 39 -9.64 1.35 9.28
C LEU A 39 -8.91 0.65 8.13
N LEU A 40 -9.23 0.97 6.87
CA LEU A 40 -8.54 0.41 5.71
C LEU A 40 -7.06 0.83 5.68
N PHE A 41 -6.75 2.07 6.03
CA PHE A 41 -5.37 2.56 6.12
C PHE A 41 -4.57 1.87 7.22
N VAL A 42 -5.17 1.70 8.41
CA VAL A 42 -4.53 0.91 9.50
C VAL A 42 -4.34 -0.55 9.09
N ALA A 43 -5.34 -1.17 8.48
CA ALA A 43 -5.25 -2.54 7.99
C ALA A 43 -4.17 -2.69 6.92
N ASN A 44 -4.00 -1.68 6.05
CA ASN A 44 -2.95 -1.63 5.05
C ASN A 44 -1.57 -1.62 5.70
N GLY A 45 -1.33 -0.69 6.64
CA GLY A 45 -0.07 -0.59 7.36
C GLY A 45 0.30 -1.86 8.14
N ILE A 46 -0.67 -2.48 8.81
CA ILE A 46 -0.46 -3.78 9.48
C ILE A 46 -0.15 -4.88 8.46
N GLY A 47 -0.93 -4.94 7.37
CA GLY A 47 -0.73 -5.91 6.29
C GLY A 47 0.64 -5.80 5.65
N ALA A 48 1.15 -4.57 5.46
CA ALA A 48 2.48 -4.29 4.96
C ALA A 48 3.59 -4.81 5.89
N ILE A 49 3.46 -4.63 7.20
CA ILE A 49 4.40 -5.18 8.20
C ILE A 49 4.39 -6.72 8.16
N VAL A 50 3.21 -7.34 8.09
CA VAL A 50 3.06 -8.79 8.02
C VAL A 50 3.65 -9.34 6.71
N ALA A 51 3.44 -8.65 5.59
CA ALA A 51 4.04 -8.99 4.30
C ALA A 51 5.58 -8.91 4.36
N ALA A 52 6.13 -7.81 4.91
CA ALA A 52 7.56 -7.63 5.11
C ALA A 52 8.16 -8.76 5.97
N TYR A 53 7.48 -9.17 7.04
CA TYR A 53 7.90 -10.32 7.85
C TYR A 53 7.96 -11.62 7.05
N GLY A 54 6.94 -11.90 6.24
CA GLY A 54 6.94 -13.08 5.35
C GLY A 54 8.09 -13.04 4.34
N ILE A 55 8.33 -11.89 3.71
CA ILE A 55 9.44 -11.69 2.77
C ILE A 55 10.79 -11.89 3.46
N TRP A 56 10.97 -11.35 4.66
CA TRP A 56 12.18 -11.52 5.46
C TRP A 56 12.44 -12.99 5.84
N LYS A 57 11.38 -13.76 6.10
CA LYS A 57 11.45 -15.22 6.29
C LYS A 57 11.67 -16.00 5.00
N ASN A 58 11.78 -15.33 3.86
CA ASN A 58 11.88 -15.93 2.53
C ASN A 58 10.68 -16.83 2.19
N GLU A 59 9.50 -16.44 2.69
CA GLU A 59 8.24 -17.13 2.48
C GLU A 59 7.44 -16.49 1.33
N ARG A 60 6.89 -17.33 0.44
CA ARG A 60 6.15 -16.85 -0.74
C ARG A 60 4.87 -16.08 -0.38
N TRP A 61 4.25 -16.41 0.75
CA TRP A 61 3.01 -15.77 1.17
C TRP A 61 3.23 -14.28 1.48
N GLY A 62 4.43 -13.87 1.89
CA GLY A 62 4.75 -12.46 2.16
C GLY A 62 4.65 -11.60 0.91
N TRP A 63 5.14 -12.11 -0.23
CA TRP A 63 5.01 -11.46 -1.53
C TRP A 63 3.56 -11.40 -2.00
N ALA A 64 2.82 -12.50 -1.87
CA ALA A 64 1.41 -12.55 -2.25
C ALA A 64 0.56 -11.57 -1.42
N LEU A 65 0.78 -11.51 -0.11
CA LEU A 65 0.11 -10.54 0.76
C LEU A 65 0.48 -9.11 0.38
N GLY A 66 1.77 -8.82 0.20
CA GLY A 66 2.23 -7.49 -0.22
C GLY A 66 1.61 -7.06 -1.55
N LEU A 67 1.43 -7.99 -2.50
CA LEU A 67 0.81 -7.71 -3.78
C LEU A 67 -0.67 -7.33 -3.61
N VAL A 68 -1.40 -8.04 -2.74
CA VAL A 68 -2.79 -7.69 -2.41
C VAL A 68 -2.87 -6.30 -1.77
N ILE A 69 -1.99 -6.01 -0.82
CA ILE A 69 -1.92 -4.70 -0.13
C ILE A 69 -1.66 -3.57 -1.13
N ALA A 70 -0.60 -3.69 -1.94
CA ALA A 70 -0.23 -2.68 -2.92
C ALA A 70 -1.29 -2.50 -4.02
N ALA A 71 -1.80 -3.59 -4.58
CA ALA A 71 -2.81 -3.51 -5.64
C ALA A 71 -4.15 -2.95 -5.15
N ALA A 72 -4.55 -3.29 -3.92
CA ALA A 72 -5.78 -2.75 -3.32
C ALA A 72 -5.65 -1.24 -3.06
N SER A 73 -4.51 -0.77 -2.53
CA SER A 73 -4.25 0.66 -2.34
C SER A 73 -4.27 1.42 -3.66
N PHE A 74 -3.55 0.93 -4.67
CA PHE A 74 -3.51 1.54 -5.98
C PHE A 74 -4.93 1.64 -6.59
N ALA A 75 -5.71 0.56 -6.51
CA ALA A 75 -7.07 0.55 -7.02
C ALA A 75 -7.99 1.52 -6.25
N ALA A 76 -7.86 1.60 -4.92
CA ALA A 76 -8.61 2.55 -4.10
C ALA A 76 -8.24 4.00 -4.40
N TYR A 77 -6.96 4.29 -4.66
CA TYR A 77 -6.47 5.58 -5.09
C TYR A 77 -7.07 5.99 -6.45
N VAL A 78 -7.07 5.08 -7.43
CA VAL A 78 -7.71 5.36 -8.72
C VAL A 78 -9.21 5.57 -8.55
N ALA A 79 -9.87 4.77 -7.71
CA ALA A 79 -11.30 4.91 -7.44
C ALA A 79 -11.64 6.26 -6.80
N SER A 80 -10.89 6.71 -5.78
CA SER A 80 -11.13 8.01 -5.12
C SER A 80 -10.99 9.19 -6.08
N ARG A 81 -10.16 9.08 -7.13
CA ARG A 81 -9.97 10.15 -8.13
C ARG A 81 -10.94 10.09 -9.31
N THR A 82 -11.69 9.01 -9.47
CA THR A 82 -12.52 8.79 -10.67
C THR A 82 -14.01 8.65 -10.35
N VAL A 83 -14.36 7.66 -9.53
CA VAL A 83 -15.75 7.29 -9.23
C VAL A 83 -16.14 7.59 -7.77
N GLY A 84 -15.17 7.93 -6.94
CA GLY A 84 -15.32 8.12 -5.50
C GLY A 84 -15.27 6.81 -4.72
N LEU A 85 -15.30 6.92 -3.40
CA LEU A 85 -15.40 5.78 -2.48
C LEU A 85 -16.78 5.79 -1.82
N PRO A 86 -17.22 4.70 -1.18
CA PRO A 86 -18.46 4.71 -0.41
C PRO A 86 -18.51 5.93 0.54
N GLN A 87 -19.56 6.75 0.46
CA GLN A 87 -19.73 7.94 1.31
C GLN A 87 -18.71 9.08 1.08
N LEU A 88 -17.80 8.96 0.10
CA LEU A 88 -16.83 9.99 -0.27
C LEU A 88 -16.94 10.30 -1.77
N PRO A 89 -17.20 11.56 -2.17
CA PRO A 89 -17.23 11.92 -3.58
C PRO A 89 -15.85 11.74 -4.23
N ALA A 90 -15.82 11.68 -5.56
CA ALA A 90 -14.57 11.66 -6.30
C ALA A 90 -13.81 12.98 -6.16
N GLU A 91 -12.48 12.91 -6.10
CA GLU A 91 -11.55 14.04 -6.02
C GLU A 91 -10.64 14.07 -7.27
N PRO A 92 -11.17 14.45 -8.44
CA PRO A 92 -10.45 14.31 -9.71
C PRO A 92 -9.23 15.24 -9.87
N ASP A 93 -9.07 16.23 -9.00
CA ASP A 93 -7.99 17.22 -9.06
C ASP A 93 -6.79 16.86 -8.15
N GLU A 94 -6.91 15.81 -7.31
CA GLU A 94 -5.94 15.46 -6.25
C GLU A 94 -4.94 14.35 -6.66
N TRP A 95 -4.70 14.14 -7.95
CA TRP A 95 -3.76 13.11 -8.46
C TRP A 95 -2.30 13.30 -8.03
N LEU A 96 -1.91 14.51 -7.65
CA LEU A 96 -0.53 14.87 -7.32
C LEU A 96 -0.33 15.21 -5.84
N GLU A 97 -1.28 14.81 -4.99
CA GLU A 97 -1.12 14.92 -3.55
C GLU A 97 0.17 14.18 -3.10
N PRO A 98 1.12 14.85 -2.41
CA PRO A 98 2.46 14.30 -2.22
C PRO A 98 2.53 12.92 -1.55
N PRO A 99 1.78 12.63 -0.45
CA PRO A 99 1.76 11.30 0.15
C PRO A 99 1.23 10.23 -0.83
N GLY A 100 0.16 10.55 -1.56
CA GLY A 100 -0.43 9.68 -2.57
C GLY A 100 0.56 9.29 -3.67
N VAL A 101 1.31 10.26 -4.21
CA VAL A 101 2.34 9.99 -5.22
C VAL A 101 3.46 9.09 -4.69
N VAL A 102 3.91 9.32 -3.45
CA VAL A 102 4.92 8.46 -2.80
C VAL A 102 4.40 7.03 -2.67
N SER A 103 3.15 6.86 -2.23
CA SER A 103 2.53 5.54 -2.11
C SER A 103 2.42 4.84 -3.47
N LEU A 104 1.91 5.52 -4.50
CA LEU A 104 1.76 4.96 -5.85
C LEU A 104 3.08 4.46 -6.45
N VAL A 105 4.17 5.21 -6.25
CA VAL A 105 5.50 4.81 -6.72
C VAL A 105 5.95 3.56 -5.97
N ALA A 106 5.82 3.52 -4.64
CA ALA A 106 6.20 2.36 -3.84
C ALA A 106 5.38 1.12 -4.19
N GLU A 107 4.06 1.26 -4.30
CA GLU A 107 3.11 0.22 -4.68
C GLU A 107 3.41 -0.33 -6.08
N GLY A 108 3.54 0.55 -7.07
CA GLY A 108 3.83 0.16 -8.45
C GLY A 108 5.15 -0.58 -8.59
N LEU A 109 6.21 -0.09 -7.94
CA LEU A 109 7.50 -0.78 -7.91
C LEU A 109 7.43 -2.12 -7.18
N PHE A 110 6.68 -2.21 -6.08
CA PHE A 110 6.47 -3.48 -5.37
C PHE A 110 5.73 -4.50 -6.26
N THR A 111 4.65 -4.07 -6.92
CA THR A 111 3.86 -4.92 -7.84
C THR A 111 4.68 -5.43 -9.01
N ILE A 112 5.62 -4.65 -9.55
CA ILE A 112 6.53 -5.11 -10.61
C ILE A 112 7.55 -6.12 -10.09
N LEU A 113 7.97 -5.98 -8.83
CA LEU A 113 8.99 -6.80 -8.19
C LEU A 113 8.47 -8.17 -7.72
N ALA A 114 7.24 -8.21 -7.20
CA ALA A 114 6.61 -9.38 -6.56
C ALA A 114 6.21 -10.48 -7.55
#